data_AF-A0AAN8UI45-F1
#
_entry.id   AF-A0AAN8UI45-F1
#
_cell.length_a   1.000
_cell.length_b   1.000
_cell.length_c   1.000
_cell.angle_alpha   90.00
_cell.angle_beta   90.00
_cell.angle_gamma   90.00
#
_symmetry.space_group_name_H-M   'P 1'
#
loop_
_entity.id
_entity.type
_entity.pdbx_description
1 polymer ?
#
loop_
_entity_poly.entity_id
_entity_poly.type
_entity_poly.pdbx_seq_one_letter_code
_entity_poly.pdbx_strand_id
1 'polypeptide(L)'
;GHDVVAMACPERRVVGIDIAEFAIKKAKESFSALPNANYFTFLKADFFTWPPNELFDLIFDYTFFCAIEPEMRSAWARKIDEMLKPDGELITLMFPVSDHVGGPPYKAAVSE
;
A
#
# COMPACT_ATOMS: atom_id res chain seq x y z
N GLY A 1 5.75 -6.22 1.64
CA GLY A 1 7.16 -5.83 1.42
C GLY A 1 7.75 -6.49 0.19
N HIS A 2 7.54 -7.80 0.00
CA HIS A 2 8.00 -8.50 -1.21
C HIS A 2 7.44 -7.90 -2.50
N ASP A 3 6.18 -7.45 -2.52
CA ASP A 3 5.54 -6.84 -3.71
C ASP A 3 6.25 -5.57 -4.16
N VAL A 4 6.73 -4.76 -3.21
CA VAL A 4 7.52 -3.55 -3.47
C VAL A 4 8.79 -3.90 -4.25
N VAL A 5 9.47 -4.97 -3.83
CA VAL A 5 10.69 -5.45 -4.48
C VAL A 5 10.38 -6.09 -5.83
N ALA A 6 9.32 -6.90 -5.91
CA ALA A 6 8.93 -7.60 -7.13
C ALA A 6 8.50 -6.65 -8.25
N MET A 7 7.86 -5.53 -7.91
CA MET A 7 7.42 -4.53 -8.88
C MET A 7 8.53 -3.55 -9.30
N ALA A 8 9.65 -3.49 -8.58
CA ALA A 8 10.69 -2.48 -8.79
C ALA A 8 11.66 -2.86 -9.92
N CYS A 9 11.79 -1.98 -10.90
CA CYS A 9 12.65 -2.13 -12.07
C CYS A 9 13.14 -0.76 -12.58
N PRO A 10 14.05 -0.69 -13.57
CA PRO A 10 14.57 0.58 -14.09
C PRO A 10 13.50 1.59 -14.54
N GLU A 11 12.37 1.10 -15.03
CA GLU A 11 11.24 1.89 -15.52
C GLU A 11 10.19 2.17 -14.43
N ARG A 12 10.31 1.54 -13.24
CA ARG A 12 9.34 1.66 -12.16
C ARG A 12 10.01 1.76 -10.80
N ARG A 13 10.01 2.97 -10.25
CA ARG A 13 10.40 3.20 -8.85
C ARG A 13 9.21 2.92 -7.93
N VAL A 14 9.42 2.13 -6.88
CA VAL A 14 8.36 1.72 -5.95
C VAL A 14 8.63 2.21 -4.53
N VAL A 15 7.60 2.75 -3.87
CA VAL A 15 7.65 3.16 -2.48
C VAL A 15 6.79 2.21 -1.66
N GLY A 16 7.42 1.50 -0.73
CA GLY A 16 6.71 0.74 0.31
C GLY A 16 6.55 1.57 1.57
N ILE A 17 5.33 1.69 2.07
CA ILE A 17 5.03 2.43 3.30
C ILE A 17 4.56 1.49 4.41
N ASP A 18 4.95 1.78 5.65
CA ASP A 18 4.45 1.11 6.85
C ASP A 18 4.60 2.07 8.05
N ILE A 19 3.67 2.05 8.99
CA ILE A 19 3.75 2.86 10.21
C ILE A 19 4.73 2.27 11.23
N ALA A 20 4.96 0.96 11.18
CA ALA A 20 5.80 0.23 12.12
C ALA A 20 7.30 0.34 11.74
N GLU A 21 8.06 1.02 12.59
CA GLU A 21 9.53 1.13 12.48
C GLU A 21 10.21 -0.23 12.31
N PHE A 22 9.76 -1.23 13.07
CA PHE A 22 10.33 -2.56 13.04
C PHE A 22 10.15 -3.25 11.68
N ALA A 23 8.99 -3.08 11.04
CA ALA A 23 8.72 -3.64 9.72
C ALA A 23 9.63 -3.00 8.66
N ILE A 24 9.78 -1.68 8.70
CA ILE A 24 10.68 -0.94 7.80
C ILE A 24 12.13 -1.38 7.98
N LYS A 25 12.59 -1.51 9.23
CA LYS A 25 13.95 -1.99 9.53
C LYS A 25 14.18 -3.39 8.94
N LYS A 26 13.28 -4.34 9.20
CA LYS A 26 13.37 -5.70 8.65
C LYS A 26 13.33 -5.72 7.12
N ALA A 27 12.49 -4.91 6.50
CA ALA A 27 12.41 -4.83 5.05
C ALA A 27 13.73 -4.32 4.44
N LYS A 28 14.32 -3.27 5.03
CA LYS A 28 15.64 -2.77 4.61
C LYS A 28 16.74 -3.81 4.80
N GLU A 29 16.80 -4.46 5.95
CA GLU A 29 17.77 -5.55 6.21
C GLU A 29 17.64 -6.69 5.20
N SER A 30 16.41 -7.04 4.83
CA SER A 30 16.14 -8.18 3.94
C SER A 30 16.42 -7.89 2.47
N PHE A 31 16.25 -6.64 2.01
CA PHE A 31 16.19 -6.33 0.58
C PHE A 31 17.24 -5.33 0.07
N SER A 32 17.96 -4.60 0.95
CA SER A 32 18.87 -3.52 0.49
C SER A 32 20.07 -4.00 -0.34
N ALA A 33 20.40 -5.29 -0.30
CA ALA A 33 21.50 -5.88 -1.07
C ALA A 33 21.06 -6.47 -2.43
N LEU A 34 19.78 -6.36 -2.79
CA LEU A 34 19.27 -6.92 -4.04
C LEU A 34 19.70 -6.07 -5.26
N PRO A 35 19.85 -6.68 -6.45
CA PRO A 35 20.29 -5.96 -7.65
C PRO A 35 19.39 -4.77 -8.04
N ASN A 36 18.11 -4.82 -7.70
CA ASN A 36 17.13 -3.76 -7.99
C ASN A 36 16.91 -2.80 -6.82
N ALA A 37 17.74 -2.82 -5.77
CA ALA A 37 17.60 -1.98 -4.58
C ALA A 37 17.55 -0.46 -4.86
N ASN A 38 18.12 -0.01 -5.98
CA ASN A 38 18.06 1.39 -6.40
C ASN A 38 16.66 1.82 -6.90
N TYR A 39 15.76 0.88 -7.16
CA TYR A 39 14.44 1.13 -7.73
C TYR A 39 13.31 1.01 -6.70
N PHE A 40 13.61 0.77 -5.42
CA PHE A 40 12.60 0.84 -4.37
C PHE A 40 13.11 1.51 -3.11
N THR A 41 12.16 1.93 -2.27
CA THR A 41 12.46 2.40 -0.91
C THR A 41 11.37 1.96 0.05
N PHE A 42 11.77 1.77 1.32
CA PHE A 42 10.84 1.55 2.43
C PHE A 42 10.82 2.79 3.32
N LEU A 43 9.63 3.37 3.45
CA LEU A 43 9.38 4.61 4.18
C LEU A 43 8.52 4.30 5.41
N LYS A 44 9.01 4.71 6.58
CA LYS A 44 8.16 4.76 7.78
C LYS A 44 7.24 5.96 7.67
N ALA A 45 5.96 5.72 7.53
CA ALA A 45 4.96 6.75 7.39
C ALA A 45 3.58 6.23 7.83
N ASP A 46 2.76 7.14 8.32
CA ASP A 46 1.33 6.90 8.44
C ASP A 46 0.66 7.25 7.11
N PHE A 47 0.03 6.26 6.48
CA PHE A 47 -0.67 6.41 5.21
C PHE A 47 -1.67 7.58 5.22
N PHE A 48 -2.43 7.76 6.30
CA PHE A 48 -3.51 8.75 6.36
C PHE A 48 -3.00 10.19 6.43
N THR A 49 -1.77 10.40 6.88
CA THR A 49 -1.20 11.74 7.11
C THR A 49 -0.01 12.07 6.21
N TRP A 50 0.59 11.08 5.56
CA TRP A 50 1.76 11.28 4.73
C TRP A 50 1.45 12.02 3.41
N PRO A 51 2.10 13.16 3.14
CA PRO A 51 2.00 13.84 1.85
C PRO A 51 3.19 13.43 0.95
N PRO A 52 2.97 12.65 -0.12
CA PRO A 52 4.04 12.38 -1.06
C PRO A 52 4.39 13.66 -1.85
N ASN A 53 5.66 13.81 -2.22
CA ASN A 53 6.11 14.96 -3.03
C ASN A 53 5.66 14.86 -4.50
N GLU A 54 5.33 13.65 -4.95
CA GLU A 54 4.91 13.32 -6.30
C GLU A 54 3.70 12.39 -6.23
N LEU A 55 2.80 12.51 -7.21
CA LEU A 55 1.67 11.61 -7.36
C LEU A 55 2.12 10.30 -8.02
N PHE A 56 1.39 9.22 -7.75
CA PHE A 56 1.69 7.88 -8.25
C PHE A 56 0.92 7.56 -9.53
N ASP A 57 1.58 6.88 -10.46
CA ASP A 57 0.94 6.28 -11.63
C ASP A 57 0.16 5.00 -11.26
N LEU A 58 0.57 4.33 -10.19
CA LEU A 58 -0.05 3.10 -9.70
C LEU A 58 0.02 3.06 -8.17
N ILE A 59 -1.10 2.75 -7.52
CA ILE A 59 -1.15 2.37 -6.11
C ILE A 59 -1.59 0.90 -6.02
N PHE A 60 -0.79 0.09 -5.33
CA PHE A 60 -1.07 -1.31 -5.06
C PHE A 60 -1.40 -1.51 -3.58
N ASP A 61 -2.69 -1.69 -3.30
CA ASP A 61 -3.20 -2.00 -1.96
C ASP A 61 -3.35 -3.53 -1.83
N TYR A 62 -2.46 -4.14 -1.07
CA TYR A 62 -2.59 -5.54 -0.69
C TYR A 62 -3.26 -5.64 0.68
N THR A 63 -4.59 -5.85 0.70
CA THR A 63 -5.42 -6.09 1.89
C THR A 63 -5.36 -5.00 2.97
N PHE A 64 -4.74 -3.85 2.70
CA PHE A 64 -4.69 -2.73 3.63
C PHE A 64 -6.09 -2.12 3.81
N PHE A 65 -6.86 -1.96 2.74
CA PHE A 65 -8.27 -1.58 2.79
C PHE A 65 -9.11 -2.48 3.71
N CYS A 66 -8.84 -3.79 3.71
CA CYS A 66 -9.51 -4.75 4.59
C CYS A 66 -8.98 -4.69 6.02
N ALA A 67 -7.73 -4.29 6.25
CA ALA A 67 -7.10 -4.25 7.56
C ALA A 67 -7.48 -3.03 8.41
N ILE A 68 -7.99 -1.95 7.78
CA ILE A 68 -8.43 -0.74 8.49
C ILE A 68 -9.89 -0.85 8.96
N GLU A 69 -10.21 -0.14 10.04
CA GLU A 69 -11.58 -0.03 10.55
C GLU A 69 -12.55 0.42 9.44
N PRO A 70 -13.76 -0.15 9.33
CA PRO A 70 -14.71 0.20 8.29
C PRO A 70 -15.01 1.70 8.16
N GLU A 71 -15.03 2.43 9.28
CA GLU A 71 -15.27 3.88 9.33
C GLU A 71 -14.12 4.68 8.68
N MET A 72 -12.92 4.12 8.63
CA MET A 72 -11.74 4.74 8.01
C MET A 72 -11.71 4.61 6.49
N ARG A 73 -12.57 3.77 5.89
CA ARG A 73 -12.58 3.51 4.44
C ARG A 73 -12.82 4.76 3.59
N SER A 74 -13.63 5.69 4.08
CA SER A 74 -13.83 6.98 3.40
C SER A 74 -12.57 7.86 3.43
N ALA A 75 -11.81 7.81 4.54
CA ALA A 75 -10.52 8.50 4.63
C ALA A 75 -9.47 7.82 3.74
N TRP A 76 -9.50 6.49 3.65
CA TRP A 76 -8.66 5.74 2.73
C TRP A 76 -8.93 6.13 1.28
N ALA A 77 -10.20 6.17 0.86
CA ALA A 77 -10.56 6.51 -0.51
C ALA A 77 -10.08 7.93 -0.89
N ARG A 78 -10.29 8.91 -0.01
CA ARG A 78 -9.76 10.27 -0.20
C ARG A 78 -8.24 10.27 -0.32
N LYS A 79 -7.56 9.49 0.53
CA LYS A 79 -6.10 9.48 0.54
C LYS A 79 -5.51 8.82 -0.72
N ILE A 80 -6.17 7.79 -1.25
CA ILE A 80 -5.81 7.22 -2.55
C ILE A 80 -5.96 8.28 -3.64
N ASP A 81 -7.12 8.96 -3.71
CA ASP A 81 -7.39 10.01 -4.70
C ASP A 81 -6.37 11.16 -4.65
N GLU A 82 -6.01 11.62 -3.44
CA GLU A 82 -4.98 12.66 -3.24
C GLU A 82 -3.58 12.27 -3.71
N MET A 83 -3.26 10.97 -3.72
CA MET A 83 -1.92 10.48 -4.03
C MET A 83 -1.81 9.92 -5.46
N LEU A 84 -2.94 9.70 -6.14
CA LEU A 84 -2.98 9.14 -7.48
C LEU A 84 -2.98 10.25 -8.53
N LYS A 85 -2.27 10.04 -9.64
CA LYS A 85 -2.40 10.93 -10.80
C LYS A 85 -3.82 10.81 -11.40
N PRO A 86 -4.30 11.81 -12.14
CA PRO A 86 -5.61 11.74 -12.81
C PRO A 86 -5.82 10.49 -13.67
N ASP A 87 -4.76 10.01 -14.33
CA ASP A 87 -4.77 8.80 -15.17
C ASP A 87 -4.09 7.60 -14.48
N GLY A 88 -3.88 7.67 -13.16
CA GLY A 88 -3.27 6.60 -12.39
C GLY A 88 -4.24 5.47 -12.08
N GLU A 89 -3.69 4.31 -11.73
CA GLU A 89 -4.49 3.12 -11.42
C GLU A 89 -4.40 2.75 -9.92
N LEU A 90 -5.53 2.33 -9.37
CA LEU A 90 -5.59 1.66 -8.07
C LEU A 90 -5.86 0.17 -8.30
N ILE A 91 -4.97 -0.68 -7.81
CA ILE A 91 -5.20 -2.12 -7.71
C ILE A 91 -5.35 -2.46 -6.23
N THR A 92 -6.49 -3.03 -5.86
CA THR A 92 -6.75 -3.44 -4.47
C THR A 92 -7.06 -4.93 -4.40
N LEU A 93 -6.24 -5.68 -3.66
CA LEU A 93 -6.53 -7.07 -3.33
C LEU A 93 -7.40 -7.12 -2.07
N MET A 94 -8.66 -7.51 -2.26
CA MET A 94 -9.66 -7.56 -1.19
C MET A 94 -9.95 -9.00 -0.76
N PHE A 95 -9.79 -9.27 0.53
CA PHE A 95 -10.17 -10.52 1.16
C PHE A 95 -10.39 -10.29 2.66
N PRO A 96 -11.43 -10.87 3.29
CA PRO A 96 -12.48 -11.73 2.73
C PRO A 96 -13.65 -10.93 2.11
N VAL A 97 -14.40 -11.56 1.20
CA VAL A 97 -15.58 -10.96 0.51
C VAL A 97 -16.93 -11.57 0.92
N SER A 98 -16.94 -12.64 1.74
CA SER A 98 -18.15 -13.41 2.09
C SER A 98 -18.44 -13.37 3.61
N ASP A 99 -19.02 -14.46 4.16
CA ASP A 99 -19.47 -14.69 5.56
C ASP A 99 -18.37 -14.56 6.62
N HIS A 100 -17.71 -13.41 6.68
CA HIS A 100 -16.74 -13.06 7.70
C HIS A 100 -17.35 -12.05 8.68
N VAL A 101 -17.18 -12.32 9.97
CA VAL A 101 -17.66 -11.47 11.06
C VAL A 101 -16.46 -11.01 11.88
N GLY A 102 -16.40 -9.71 12.15
CA GLY A 102 -15.26 -9.08 12.82
C GLY A 102 -14.15 -8.67 11.85
N GLY A 103 -12.94 -8.57 12.40
CA GLY A 103 -11.73 -8.17 11.70
C GLY A 103 -10.66 -7.70 12.70
N PRO A 104 -9.50 -7.23 12.21
CA PRO A 104 -9.04 -7.30 10.82
C PRO A 104 -8.56 -8.70 10.38
N PRO A 105 -8.63 -9.06 9.08
CA PRO A 105 -9.19 -8.25 7.98
C PRO A 105 -10.73 -8.21 8.05
N TYR A 106 -11.30 -7.01 7.96
CA TYR A 106 -12.73 -6.77 7.84
C TYR A 106 -13.22 -7.15 6.45
N LYS A 107 -14.44 -7.68 6.37
CA LYS A 107 -15.05 -8.05 5.08
C LYS A 107 -15.13 -6.85 4.13
N ALA A 108 -14.76 -7.07 2.88
CA ALA A 108 -15.09 -6.18 1.78
C ALA A 108 -16.43 -6.61 1.18
N ALA A 109 -17.21 -5.66 0.66
CA ALA A 109 -18.43 -5.93 -0.09
C ALA A 109 -18.29 -5.26 -1.45
N VAL A 110 -18.62 -5.99 -2.50
CA VAL A 110 -18.76 -5.43 -3.85
C VAL A 110 -20.25 -5.23 -4.07
N SER A 111 -20.66 -4.01 -4.41
CA SER A 111 -22.03 -3.79 -4.90
C SER A 111 -22.14 -4.41 -6.29
N GLU A 112 -23.18 -5.22 -6.51
CA GLU A 112 -23.57 -5.68 -7.85
C GLU A 112 -23.99 -4.51 -8.75
#